data_AF-A0A8C3MC12-F1
#
_entry.id   AF-A0A8C3MC12-F1
#
_cell.length_a   1.000
_cell.length_b   1.000
_cell.length_c   1.000
_cell.angle_alpha   90.00
_cell.angle_beta   90.00
_cell.angle_gamma   90.00
#
_symmetry.space_group_name_H-M   'P 1'
#
loop_
_entity.id
_entity.type
_entity.pdbx_description
1 polymer ?
#
loop_
_entity_poly.entity_id
_entity_poly.type
_entity_poly.pdbx_seq_one_letter_code
_entity_poly.pdbx_strand_id
1 'polypeptide(L)'
;SRIGLLGVMVLWDWGPWGGVTLDMAQDSFDDQYQDCGPAMAEVLSALNRSELQQNPLFAQAWTKATAEWHKRGSPVSPLASPAQAIALMAFTMDDLYREFNAAVRTAGRSSQEYRDNFHFKTLHFLLTQALATLRATRGPQCHNVYRGVDGVRFKAEYGDIVRFGQFASASQSQTASQQFGMDTVFQVHTCHGAEIREFSKYPHEKEVLIPPFETFEVIKVGQEGRKGEDPAPLHWDLQQIQLRVAAR
;
A
#
# COMPACT_ATOMS: atom_id res chain seq x y z
N SER A 1 23.04 4.08 -0.52
CA SER A 1 22.97 5.03 -1.65
C SER A 1 21.76 5.92 -1.45
N ARG A 2 21.99 7.23 -1.31
CA ARG A 2 20.94 8.26 -1.31
C ARG A 2 20.74 8.76 -2.76
N ILE A 3 19.60 9.43 -2.99
CA ILE A 3 19.12 10.13 -4.21
C ILE A 3 18.19 9.24 -5.08
N GLY A 4 16.98 9.65 -5.49
CA GLY A 4 16.28 10.95 -5.45
C GLY A 4 14.77 10.77 -5.21
N LEU A 5 14.01 11.71 -4.64
CA LEU A 5 13.80 13.12 -5.05
C LEU A 5 13.55 13.27 -6.56
N LEU A 6 12.28 13.14 -6.93
CA LEU A 6 11.48 13.91 -7.88
C LEU A 6 10.04 13.38 -7.66
N GLY A 7 9.13 14.18 -7.11
CA GLY A 7 8.38 15.15 -7.91
C GLY A 7 7.14 14.46 -8.48
N VAL A 8 6.00 14.69 -7.82
CA VAL A 8 4.62 14.35 -8.17
C VAL A 8 4.35 14.19 -9.69
N MET A 9 3.73 13.07 -10.09
CA MET A 9 2.66 13.00 -11.10
C MET A 9 2.29 11.54 -11.41
N VAL A 10 1.24 10.98 -10.77
CA VAL A 10 0.40 9.93 -11.37
C VAL A 10 -1.03 10.07 -10.84
N LEU A 11 -1.88 10.73 -11.64
CA LEU A 11 -3.34 10.63 -11.73
C LEU A 11 -4.14 10.81 -10.43
N TRP A 12 -4.08 12.02 -9.87
CA TRP A 12 -5.27 12.69 -9.35
C TRP A 12 -5.54 13.83 -10.34
N ASP A 13 -6.77 14.06 -10.81
CA ASP A 13 -7.06 15.20 -11.68
C ASP A 13 -6.76 16.51 -10.93
N TRP A 14 -5.69 17.20 -11.30
CA TRP A 14 -5.27 18.46 -10.67
C TRP A 14 -6.16 19.61 -11.18
N GLY A 15 -7.16 19.97 -10.40
CA GLY A 15 -7.70 21.33 -10.44
C GLY A 15 -6.68 22.31 -9.84
N PRO A 16 -6.65 23.61 -10.23
CA PRO A 16 -5.52 24.52 -9.98
C PRO A 16 -5.25 24.89 -8.49
N TRP A 17 -5.99 24.30 -7.54
CA TRP A 17 -5.92 24.55 -6.09
C TRP A 17 -6.36 23.32 -5.26
N GLY A 18 -6.30 22.10 -5.81
CA GLY A 18 -7.05 20.94 -5.29
C GLY A 18 -6.22 19.88 -4.55
N GLY A 19 -6.36 19.78 -3.23
CA GLY A 19 -6.00 18.55 -2.49
C GLY A 19 -6.82 17.34 -2.94
N VAL A 20 -6.34 16.13 -2.64
CA VAL A 20 -6.96 14.84 -2.98
C VAL A 20 -8.12 14.54 -2.03
N THR A 21 -9.33 14.33 -2.54
CA THR A 21 -10.46 13.94 -1.67
C THR A 21 -10.34 12.47 -1.29
N LEU A 22 -10.43 12.15 0.00
CA LEU A 22 -10.56 10.77 0.45
C LEU A 22 -11.99 10.31 0.22
N ASP A 23 -12.14 9.11 -0.33
CA ASP A 23 -13.42 8.49 -0.60
C ASP A 23 -13.34 6.97 -0.39
N MET A 24 -14.37 6.26 -0.84
CA MET A 24 -14.45 4.80 -0.77
C MET A 24 -13.62 4.08 -1.85
N ALA A 25 -12.88 4.82 -2.68
CA ALA A 25 -12.06 4.32 -3.78
C ALA A 25 -12.81 3.34 -4.70
N GLN A 26 -13.94 3.78 -5.26
CA GLN A 26 -14.85 2.93 -6.05
C GLN A 26 -14.20 2.30 -7.30
N ASP A 27 -13.16 2.94 -7.84
CA ASP A 27 -12.41 2.45 -9.01
C ASP A 27 -11.32 1.43 -8.64
N SER A 28 -11.06 1.19 -7.36
CA SER A 28 -10.00 0.29 -6.88
C SER A 28 -10.35 -1.17 -7.14
N PHE A 29 -9.38 -1.96 -7.56
CA PHE A 29 -9.47 -3.42 -7.46
C PHE A 29 -9.11 -3.85 -6.03
N ASP A 30 -10.11 -4.33 -5.29
CA ASP A 30 -10.06 -4.54 -3.84
C ASP A 30 -10.45 -5.97 -3.44
N ASP A 31 -10.29 -6.92 -4.36
CA ASP A 31 -10.75 -8.30 -4.18
C ASP A 31 -10.07 -8.97 -2.96
N GLN A 32 -10.90 -9.60 -2.13
CA GLN A 32 -10.46 -10.38 -0.97
C GLN A 32 -10.25 -11.86 -1.32
N TYR A 33 -10.63 -12.27 -2.53
CA TYR A 33 -10.63 -13.63 -3.04
C TYR A 33 -11.42 -14.61 -2.17
N GLN A 34 -12.52 -14.12 -1.58
CA GLN A 34 -13.47 -14.95 -0.85
C GLN A 34 -14.10 -15.94 -1.84
N ASP A 35 -14.11 -17.22 -1.48
CA ASP A 35 -14.66 -18.34 -2.26
C ASP A 35 -13.99 -18.67 -3.61
N CYS A 36 -13.16 -17.78 -4.16
CA CYS A 36 -12.43 -18.01 -5.42
C CYS A 36 -10.92 -18.24 -5.23
N GLY A 37 -10.41 -18.16 -3.99
CA GLY A 37 -8.99 -18.36 -3.67
C GLY A 37 -8.39 -19.66 -4.21
N PRO A 38 -9.01 -20.84 -4.00
CA PRO A 38 -8.53 -22.10 -4.55
C PRO A 38 -8.46 -22.11 -6.08
N ALA A 39 -9.50 -21.61 -6.75
CA ALA A 39 -9.53 -21.53 -8.22
C ALA A 39 -8.44 -20.58 -8.76
N MET A 40 -8.21 -19.45 -8.09
CA MET A 40 -7.10 -18.55 -8.42
C MET A 40 -5.73 -19.22 -8.23
N ALA A 41 -5.56 -20.04 -7.19
CA ALA A 41 -4.32 -20.76 -6.94
C ALA A 41 -4.00 -21.80 -8.04
N GLU A 42 -5.02 -22.47 -8.59
CA GLU A 42 -4.86 -23.44 -9.69
C GLU A 42 -4.30 -22.80 -10.97
N VAL A 43 -4.75 -21.58 -11.30
CA VAL A 43 -4.33 -20.87 -12.53
C VAL A 43 -3.11 -19.97 -12.32
N LEU A 44 -2.71 -19.74 -11.06
CA LEU A 44 -1.70 -18.74 -10.68
C LEU A 44 -0.38 -18.91 -11.43
N SER A 45 0.08 -20.16 -11.63
CA SER A 45 1.35 -20.43 -12.31
C SER A 45 1.32 -20.00 -13.78
N ALA A 46 0.23 -20.28 -14.48
CA ALA A 46 0.06 -19.88 -15.88
C ALA A 46 -0.12 -18.36 -16.00
N LEU A 47 -0.90 -17.77 -15.09
CA LEU A 47 -1.12 -16.34 -15.02
C LEU A 47 0.19 -15.58 -14.78
N ASN A 48 0.98 -16.01 -13.79
CA ASN A 48 2.27 -15.40 -13.49
C ASN A 48 3.20 -15.42 -14.71
N ARG A 49 3.33 -16.56 -15.41
CA ARG A 49 4.15 -16.63 -16.63
C ARG A 49 3.68 -15.64 -17.71
N SER A 50 2.38 -15.52 -17.91
CA SER A 50 1.81 -14.58 -18.88
C SER A 50 2.08 -13.12 -18.48
N GLU A 51 1.86 -12.77 -17.21
CA GLU A 51 2.06 -11.40 -16.72
C GLU A 51 3.53 -10.98 -16.73
N LEU A 52 4.46 -11.88 -16.37
CA LEU A 52 5.89 -11.59 -16.46
C LEU A 52 6.36 -11.40 -17.91
N GLN A 53 5.71 -12.01 -18.90
CA GLN A 53 6.02 -11.76 -20.31
C GLN A 53 5.49 -10.41 -20.81
N GLN A 54 4.32 -10.00 -20.32
CA GLN A 54 3.64 -8.77 -20.76
C GLN A 54 4.10 -7.52 -19.99
N ASN A 55 4.64 -7.70 -18.79
CA ASN A 55 5.03 -6.62 -17.89
C ASN A 55 6.53 -6.72 -17.51
N PRO A 56 7.42 -6.10 -18.30
CA PRO A 56 8.87 -6.15 -18.06
C PRO A 56 9.29 -5.58 -16.71
N LEU A 57 8.58 -4.56 -16.21
CA LEU A 57 8.82 -3.99 -14.88
C LEU A 57 8.55 -5.05 -13.80
N PHE A 58 7.40 -5.71 -13.88
CA PHE A 58 7.04 -6.75 -12.93
C PHE A 58 8.02 -7.93 -12.99
N ALA A 59 8.43 -8.37 -14.19
CA ALA A 59 9.41 -9.43 -14.37
C ALA A 59 10.78 -9.10 -13.76
N GLN A 60 11.26 -7.88 -13.98
CA GLN A 60 12.51 -7.44 -13.41
C GLN A 60 12.42 -7.37 -11.87
N ALA A 61 11.35 -6.79 -11.34
CA ALA A 61 11.14 -6.70 -9.90
C ALA A 61 11.01 -8.08 -9.25
N TRP A 62 10.26 -9.00 -9.85
CA TRP A 62 10.11 -10.38 -9.37
C TRP A 62 11.45 -11.13 -9.34
N THR A 63 12.27 -10.98 -10.39
CA THR A 63 13.61 -11.58 -10.45
C THR A 63 14.52 -11.03 -9.37
N LYS A 64 14.56 -9.71 -9.20
CA LYS A 64 15.36 -9.04 -8.16
C LYS A 64 14.90 -9.44 -6.75
N ALA A 65 13.60 -9.47 -6.49
CA ALA A 65 13.01 -9.87 -5.22
C ALA A 65 13.31 -11.33 -4.88
N THR A 66 13.23 -12.22 -5.88
CA THR A 66 13.61 -13.63 -5.73
C THR A 66 15.07 -13.75 -5.32
N ALA A 67 15.98 -13.06 -6.01
CA ALA A 67 17.41 -13.10 -5.68
C ALA A 67 17.70 -12.54 -4.28
N GLU A 68 17.05 -11.43 -3.91
CA GLU A 68 17.23 -10.83 -2.59
C GLU A 68 16.69 -11.71 -1.46
N TRP A 69 15.51 -12.32 -1.65
CA TRP A 69 14.93 -13.24 -0.67
C TRP A 69 15.84 -14.44 -0.41
N HIS A 70 16.40 -15.05 -1.47
CA HIS A 70 17.40 -16.13 -1.35
C HIS A 70 18.68 -15.66 -0.66
N LYS A 71 19.22 -14.52 -1.07
CA LYS A 71 20.45 -13.94 -0.50
C LYS A 71 20.31 -13.71 1.01
N ARG A 72 19.14 -13.27 1.45
CA ARG A 72 18.87 -12.99 2.86
C ARG A 72 18.65 -14.26 3.69
N GLY A 73 18.31 -15.38 3.07
CA GLY A 73 17.89 -16.59 3.77
C GLY A 73 16.61 -16.36 4.58
N SER A 74 15.73 -15.46 4.11
CA SER A 74 14.47 -15.15 4.79
C SER A 74 13.61 -16.42 4.90
N PRO A 75 12.93 -16.65 6.05
CA PRO A 75 12.07 -17.82 6.20
C PRO A 75 10.87 -17.74 5.25
N VAL A 76 10.25 -18.89 4.99
CA VAL A 76 8.89 -18.93 4.42
C VAL A 76 7.87 -18.77 5.53
N SER A 77 8.02 -19.51 6.64
CA SER A 77 7.14 -19.40 7.79
C SER A 77 7.12 -17.98 8.37
N PRO A 78 5.95 -17.43 8.74
CA PRO A 78 4.63 -18.08 8.79
C PRO A 78 3.81 -18.09 7.49
N LEU A 79 4.36 -17.66 6.35
CA LEU A 79 3.66 -17.71 5.06
C LEU A 79 3.47 -19.14 4.55
N ALA A 80 2.51 -19.31 3.64
CA ALA A 80 2.16 -20.60 3.06
C ALA A 80 3.07 -21.00 1.89
N SER A 81 3.77 -20.05 1.26
CA SER A 81 4.64 -20.35 0.12
C SER A 81 5.79 -19.35 -0.07
N PRO A 82 6.89 -19.76 -0.73
CA PRO A 82 7.93 -18.83 -1.20
C PRO A 82 7.38 -17.70 -2.08
N ALA A 83 6.34 -17.96 -2.88
CA ALA A 83 5.75 -16.97 -3.77
C ALA A 83 5.13 -15.79 -2.99
N GLN A 84 4.51 -16.04 -1.83
CA GLN A 84 4.03 -14.99 -0.93
C GLN A 84 5.19 -14.16 -0.38
N ALA A 85 6.29 -14.80 0.03
CA ALA A 85 7.47 -14.10 0.54
C ALA A 85 8.13 -13.21 -0.53
N ILE A 86 8.25 -13.74 -1.75
CA ILE A 86 8.79 -13.01 -2.90
C ILE A 86 7.87 -11.85 -3.30
N ALA A 87 6.54 -12.03 -3.26
CA ALA A 87 5.60 -10.95 -3.52
C ALA A 87 5.73 -9.79 -2.53
N LEU A 88 5.82 -10.09 -1.22
CA LEU A 88 6.09 -9.09 -0.20
C LEU A 88 7.44 -8.40 -0.43
N MET A 89 8.51 -9.17 -0.67
CA MET A 89 9.83 -8.62 -0.99
C MET A 89 9.75 -7.67 -2.19
N ALA A 90 9.12 -8.10 -3.28
CA ALA A 90 8.97 -7.32 -4.50
C ALA A 90 8.19 -6.01 -4.28
N PHE A 91 7.12 -6.06 -3.49
CA PHE A 91 6.34 -4.88 -3.14
C PHE A 91 7.18 -3.86 -2.35
N THR A 92 8.02 -4.31 -1.42
CA THR A 92 8.86 -3.41 -0.59
C THR A 92 10.11 -2.87 -1.30
N MET A 93 10.32 -3.22 -2.56
CA MET A 93 11.42 -2.70 -3.37
C MET A 93 11.00 -1.46 -4.15
N ASP A 94 11.96 -0.57 -4.38
CA ASP A 94 11.76 0.86 -4.68
C ASP A 94 10.84 1.17 -5.89
N ASP A 95 10.80 0.31 -6.91
CA ASP A 95 10.19 0.66 -8.20
C ASP A 95 8.80 0.06 -8.45
N LEU A 96 8.51 -1.12 -7.88
CA LEU A 96 7.31 -1.90 -8.27
C LEU A 96 6.03 -1.34 -7.64
N TYR A 97 6.08 -0.94 -6.37
CA TYR A 97 4.87 -0.57 -5.63
C TYR A 97 4.17 0.65 -6.21
N ARG A 98 4.90 1.56 -6.87
CA ARG A 98 4.33 2.79 -7.45
C ARG A 98 3.37 2.45 -8.59
N GLU A 99 3.86 1.71 -9.58
CA GLU A 99 3.07 1.29 -10.74
C GLU A 99 2.00 0.28 -10.36
N PHE A 100 2.33 -0.66 -9.47
CA PHE A 100 1.36 -1.61 -8.95
C PHE A 100 0.19 -0.89 -8.26
N ASN A 101 0.47 0.02 -7.31
CA ASN A 101 -0.60 0.74 -6.62
C ASN A 101 -1.37 1.68 -7.55
N ALA A 102 -0.73 2.27 -8.57
CA ALA A 102 -1.44 3.05 -9.59
C ALA A 102 -2.44 2.19 -10.37
N ALA A 103 -2.02 1.00 -10.81
CA ALA A 103 -2.90 0.07 -11.51
C ALA A 103 -4.03 -0.44 -10.61
N VAL A 104 -3.76 -0.72 -9.32
CA VAL A 104 -4.78 -1.16 -8.36
C VAL A 104 -5.87 -0.09 -8.19
N ARG A 105 -5.51 1.20 -8.11
CA ARG A 105 -6.48 2.31 -7.94
C ARG A 105 -7.52 2.42 -9.05
N THR A 106 -7.26 1.86 -10.25
CA THR A 106 -8.15 2.01 -11.42
C THR A 106 -8.69 0.70 -11.95
N ALA A 107 -8.09 -0.44 -11.60
CA ALA A 107 -8.44 -1.75 -12.16
C ALA A 107 -9.86 -2.22 -11.81
N GLY A 108 -10.48 -1.68 -10.76
CA GLY A 108 -11.86 -1.98 -10.36
C GLY A 108 -12.93 -1.23 -11.17
N ARG A 109 -12.53 -0.20 -11.94
CA ARG A 109 -13.47 0.64 -12.72
C ARG A 109 -14.36 -0.16 -13.67
N SER A 110 -13.85 -1.26 -14.26
CA SER A 110 -14.66 -2.18 -15.07
C SER A 110 -14.00 -3.54 -15.25
N SER A 111 -14.79 -4.56 -15.60
CA SER A 111 -14.25 -5.87 -15.95
C SER A 111 -13.35 -5.86 -17.19
N GLN A 112 -13.48 -4.87 -18.08
CA GLN A 112 -12.58 -4.71 -19.22
C GLN A 112 -11.22 -4.18 -18.76
N GLU A 113 -11.23 -3.14 -17.91
CA GLU A 113 -10.02 -2.54 -17.34
C GLU A 113 -9.20 -3.59 -16.56
N TYR A 114 -9.87 -4.37 -15.71
CA TYR A 114 -9.23 -5.47 -15.00
C TYR A 114 -8.62 -6.52 -15.94
N ARG A 115 -9.33 -6.92 -17.01
CA ARG A 115 -8.86 -7.99 -17.90
C ARG A 115 -7.68 -7.53 -18.74
N ASP A 116 -7.80 -6.35 -19.35
CA ASP A 116 -6.92 -5.91 -20.42
C ASP A 116 -5.72 -5.09 -19.94
N ASN A 117 -5.89 -4.31 -18.86
CA ASN A 117 -4.88 -3.33 -18.43
C ASN A 117 -4.23 -3.68 -17.08
N PHE A 118 -4.87 -4.50 -16.25
CA PHE A 118 -4.32 -4.88 -14.95
C PHE A 118 -3.40 -6.11 -15.06
N HIS A 119 -2.12 -5.90 -15.36
CA HIS A 119 -1.11 -6.98 -15.48
C HIS A 119 -0.34 -7.23 -14.16
N PHE A 120 -1.05 -7.15 -13.04
CA PHE A 120 -0.53 -7.44 -11.69
C PHE A 120 -1.46 -8.37 -10.87
N LYS A 121 -2.30 -9.16 -11.54
CA LYS A 121 -3.27 -10.08 -10.93
C LYS A 121 -2.59 -11.08 -9.99
N THR A 122 -1.46 -11.64 -10.40
CA THR A 122 -0.64 -12.56 -9.59
C THR A 122 -0.11 -11.87 -8.34
N LEU A 123 0.44 -10.67 -8.48
CA LEU A 123 1.00 -9.91 -7.36
C LEU A 123 -0.09 -9.54 -6.35
N HIS A 124 -1.21 -9.03 -6.84
CA HIS A 124 -2.37 -8.68 -6.01
C HIS A 124 -2.89 -9.88 -5.21
N PHE A 125 -3.06 -11.02 -5.88
CA PHE A 125 -3.50 -12.26 -5.24
C PHE A 125 -2.52 -12.72 -4.16
N LEU A 126 -1.23 -12.77 -4.47
CA LEU A 126 -0.21 -13.22 -3.53
C LEU A 126 -0.07 -12.30 -2.32
N LEU A 127 -0.13 -10.97 -2.50
CA LEU A 127 -0.09 -10.02 -1.40
C LEU A 127 -1.32 -10.17 -0.50
N THR A 128 -2.51 -10.28 -1.09
CA THR A 128 -3.77 -10.48 -0.34
C THR A 128 -3.72 -11.77 0.49
N GLN A 129 -3.31 -12.88 -0.13
CA GLN A 129 -3.17 -14.17 0.55
C GLN A 129 -2.06 -14.16 1.59
N ALA A 130 -0.96 -13.45 1.36
CA ALA A 130 0.12 -13.31 2.33
C ALA A 130 -0.39 -12.61 3.61
N LEU A 131 -1.10 -11.48 3.48
CA LEU A 131 -1.66 -10.77 4.63
C LEU A 131 -2.70 -11.62 5.37
N ALA A 132 -3.58 -12.32 4.64
CA ALA A 132 -4.53 -13.25 5.24
C ALA A 132 -3.82 -14.38 6.02
N THR A 133 -2.76 -14.96 5.44
CA THR A 133 -1.97 -16.02 6.07
C THR A 133 -1.27 -15.51 7.34
N LEU A 134 -0.60 -14.37 7.27
CA LEU A 134 0.08 -13.77 8.43
C LEU A 134 -0.90 -13.52 9.59
N ARG A 135 -2.10 -13.00 9.30
CA ARG A 135 -3.15 -12.78 10.31
C ARG A 135 -3.69 -14.09 10.88
N ALA A 136 -3.92 -15.10 10.04
CA ALA A 136 -4.39 -16.40 10.50
C ALA A 136 -3.37 -17.09 11.42
N THR A 137 -2.07 -17.02 11.07
CA THR A 137 -1.02 -17.71 11.82
C THR A 137 -0.58 -16.98 13.08
N ARG A 138 -0.53 -15.64 13.06
CA ARG A 138 -0.12 -14.83 14.23
C ARG A 138 -1.30 -14.43 15.14
N GLY A 139 -2.53 -14.71 14.69
CA GLY A 139 -3.75 -14.29 15.34
C GLY A 139 -4.24 -12.92 14.85
N PRO A 140 -5.56 -12.67 14.88
CA PRO A 140 -6.11 -11.37 14.50
C PRO A 140 -5.62 -10.30 15.49
N GLN A 141 -4.79 -9.40 14.99
CA GLN A 141 -4.26 -8.26 15.73
C GLN A 141 -4.57 -6.97 14.98
N CYS A 142 -4.82 -5.91 15.74
CA CYS A 142 -4.91 -4.57 15.20
C CYS A 142 -3.65 -3.78 15.53
N HIS A 143 -3.22 -2.91 14.63
CA HIS A 143 -2.01 -2.13 14.74
C HIS A 143 -2.32 -0.64 14.67
N ASN A 144 -1.68 0.14 15.54
CA ASN A 144 -1.61 1.59 15.41
C ASN A 144 -0.35 1.94 14.62
N VAL A 145 -0.52 2.54 13.45
CA VAL A 145 0.55 2.77 12.48
C VAL A 145 0.50 4.18 11.91
N TYR A 146 1.62 4.61 11.34
CA TYR A 146 1.81 5.92 10.77
C TYR A 146 2.15 5.82 9.29
N ARG A 147 1.58 6.68 8.46
CA ARG A 147 1.92 6.80 7.05
C ARG A 147 2.14 8.27 6.68
N GLY A 148 3.36 8.59 6.26
CA GLY A 148 3.75 9.91 5.78
C GLY A 148 3.55 10.00 4.28
N VAL A 149 3.05 11.14 3.82
CA VAL A 149 2.87 11.44 2.39
C VAL A 149 3.46 12.82 2.12
N ASP A 150 4.32 12.88 1.11
CA ASP A 150 5.00 14.09 0.66
C ASP A 150 4.24 14.74 -0.50
N GLY A 151 4.12 16.06 -0.50
CA GLY A 151 3.56 16.86 -1.59
C GLY A 151 2.04 16.75 -1.80
N VAL A 152 1.31 16.06 -0.92
CA VAL A 152 -0.15 15.83 -1.08
C VAL A 152 -0.89 16.18 0.20
N ARG A 153 -1.95 16.99 0.06
CA ARG A 153 -2.96 17.22 1.10
C ARG A 153 -4.24 16.51 0.76
N PHE A 154 -4.91 16.00 1.78
CA PHE A 154 -6.14 15.24 1.62
C PHE A 154 -7.34 16.03 2.14
N LYS A 155 -8.46 15.99 1.41
CA LYS A 155 -9.74 16.53 1.86
C LYS A 155 -10.55 15.39 2.45
N ALA A 156 -10.96 15.55 3.70
CA ALA A 156 -11.81 14.63 4.44
C ALA A 156 -12.46 15.37 5.61
N GLU A 157 -13.59 14.87 6.04
CA GLU A 157 -14.36 15.37 7.17
C GLU A 157 -14.47 14.30 8.26
N TYR A 158 -14.75 14.74 9.49
CA TYR A 158 -15.03 13.81 10.58
C TYR A 158 -16.26 12.96 10.25
N GLY A 159 -16.14 11.65 10.40
CA GLY A 159 -17.20 10.68 10.11
C GLY A 159 -17.21 10.15 8.67
N ASP A 160 -16.36 10.68 7.78
CA ASP A 160 -16.22 10.12 6.43
C ASP A 160 -15.77 8.65 6.50
N ILE A 161 -16.40 7.80 5.69
CA ILE A 161 -15.96 6.43 5.48
C ILE A 161 -15.10 6.39 4.21
N VAL A 162 -13.86 5.94 4.38
CA VAL A 162 -12.81 6.02 3.36
C VAL A 162 -12.05 4.70 3.23
N ARG A 163 -11.41 4.51 2.08
CA ARG A 163 -10.47 3.41 1.82
C ARG A 163 -9.23 3.98 1.15
N PHE A 164 -8.09 3.30 1.30
CA PHE A 164 -6.91 3.67 0.53
C PHE A 164 -7.04 3.30 -0.96
N GLY A 165 -7.84 2.28 -1.30
CA GLY A 165 -8.02 1.85 -2.69
C GLY A 165 -6.76 1.27 -3.35
N GLN A 166 -5.79 0.89 -2.53
CA GLN A 166 -4.53 0.29 -2.93
C GLN A 166 -3.89 -0.34 -1.70
N PHE A 167 -2.83 -1.11 -1.89
CA PHE A 167 -2.01 -1.51 -0.77
C PHE A 167 -1.32 -0.28 -0.18
N ALA A 168 -1.48 -0.07 1.13
CA ALA A 168 -0.91 1.06 1.83
C ALA A 168 0.16 0.60 2.83
N SER A 169 1.41 0.98 2.57
CA SER A 169 2.50 0.83 3.52
C SER A 169 2.35 1.85 4.64
N ALA A 170 2.42 1.38 5.88
CA ALA A 170 2.51 2.19 7.08
C ALA A 170 3.59 1.62 8.00
N SER A 171 4.01 2.39 8.99
CA SER A 171 5.05 1.99 9.95
C SER A 171 4.52 2.06 11.37
N GLN A 172 4.94 1.12 12.22
CA GLN A 172 4.77 1.25 13.68
C GLN A 172 5.66 2.35 14.28
N SER A 173 6.62 2.89 13.52
CA SER A 173 7.47 4.00 13.92
C SER A 173 7.04 5.28 13.19
N GLN A 174 6.54 6.24 13.96
CA GLN A 174 6.25 7.58 13.43
C GLN A 174 7.48 8.21 12.77
N THR A 175 8.66 8.07 13.39
CA THR A 175 9.92 8.60 12.84
C THR A 175 10.30 7.95 11.51
N ALA A 176 10.16 6.62 11.37
CA ALA A 176 10.40 5.96 10.09
C ALA A 176 9.40 6.43 9.03
N SER A 177 8.13 6.55 9.39
CA SER A 177 7.07 7.04 8.51
C SER A 177 7.31 8.48 8.01
N GLN A 178 7.86 9.36 8.84
CA GLN A 178 8.11 10.76 8.48
C GLN A 178 9.24 10.92 7.44
N GLN A 179 10.09 9.90 7.26
CA GLN A 179 11.10 9.90 6.20
C GLN A 179 10.49 9.86 4.79
N PHE A 180 9.24 9.42 4.68
CA PHE A 180 8.49 9.33 3.42
C PHE A 180 7.66 10.59 3.11
N GLY A 181 7.56 11.53 4.05
CA GLY A 181 6.80 12.76 3.86
C GLY A 181 6.27 13.33 5.16
N MET A 182 6.20 14.66 5.21
CA MET A 182 5.71 15.41 6.36
C MET A 182 4.58 16.39 6.00
N ASP A 183 4.06 16.37 4.77
CA ASP A 183 2.95 17.25 4.39
C ASP A 183 1.62 16.72 4.89
N THR A 184 1.40 15.40 4.77
CA THR A 184 0.31 14.69 5.45
C THR A 184 0.83 13.48 6.21
N VAL A 185 0.44 13.35 7.47
CA VAL A 185 0.67 12.16 8.29
C VAL A 185 -0.66 11.53 8.67
N PHE A 186 -0.86 10.30 8.21
CA PHE A 186 -1.95 9.45 8.65
C PHE A 186 -1.55 8.72 9.93
N GLN A 187 -2.46 8.68 10.92
CA GLN A 187 -2.40 7.76 12.05
C GLN A 187 -3.56 6.78 11.85
N VAL A 188 -3.24 5.51 11.65
CA VAL A 188 -4.22 4.51 11.23
C VAL A 188 -4.29 3.41 12.27
N HIS A 189 -5.49 3.13 12.75
CA HIS A 189 -5.81 1.90 13.47
C HIS A 189 -6.35 0.89 12.46
N THR A 190 -5.53 -0.10 12.08
CA THR A 190 -5.82 -1.14 11.08
C THR A 190 -5.95 -2.50 11.75
N CYS A 191 -6.90 -3.32 11.33
CA CYS A 191 -7.08 -4.70 11.81
C CYS A 191 -6.88 -5.74 10.70
N HIS A 192 -6.82 -5.32 9.43
CA HIS A 192 -6.48 -6.17 8.29
C HIS A 192 -5.02 -6.01 7.83
N GLY A 193 -4.33 -4.97 8.31
CA GLY A 193 -2.90 -4.82 8.09
C GLY A 193 -2.10 -5.89 8.82
N ALA A 194 -0.95 -6.27 8.27
CA ALA A 194 -0.04 -7.23 8.88
C ALA A 194 1.40 -6.73 8.86
N GLU A 195 2.16 -7.05 9.91
CA GLU A 195 3.60 -6.78 9.98
C GLU A 195 4.38 -7.64 8.98
N ILE A 196 5.11 -7.00 8.06
CA ILE A 196 5.85 -7.69 6.99
C ILE A 196 7.37 -7.53 7.11
N ARG A 197 7.85 -7.06 8.27
CA ARG A 197 9.27 -6.81 8.57
C ARG A 197 10.22 -7.95 8.19
N GLU A 198 9.81 -9.19 8.39
CA GLU A 198 10.60 -10.40 8.10
C GLU A 198 10.78 -10.65 6.59
N PHE A 199 9.87 -10.11 5.79
CA PHE A 199 9.76 -10.30 4.34
C PHE A 199 10.07 -9.03 3.53
N SER A 200 10.16 -7.87 4.19
CA SER A 200 10.44 -6.57 3.57
C SER A 200 11.94 -6.39 3.27
N LYS A 201 12.28 -5.74 2.15
CA LYS A 201 13.64 -5.30 1.81
C LYS A 201 14.26 -4.40 2.88
N TYR A 202 13.43 -3.65 3.61
CA TYR A 202 13.85 -2.66 4.60
C TYR A 202 13.27 -2.95 5.99
N PRO A 203 13.81 -3.93 6.74
CA PRO A 203 13.24 -4.36 8.03
C PRO A 203 13.22 -3.29 9.13
N HIS A 204 14.02 -2.23 8.97
CA HIS A 204 14.09 -1.13 9.92
C HIS A 204 12.89 -0.17 9.80
N GLU A 205 12.16 -0.22 8.69
CA GLU A 205 10.95 0.59 8.47
C GLU A 205 9.76 0.09 9.30
N LYS A 206 9.85 -1.11 9.91
CA LYS A 206 8.78 -1.72 10.73
C LYS A 206 7.42 -1.67 10.02
N GLU A 207 7.45 -2.07 8.75
CA GLU A 207 6.34 -1.94 7.85
C GLU A 207 5.17 -2.86 8.23
N VAL A 208 3.98 -2.25 8.27
CA VAL A 208 2.68 -2.89 8.29
C VAL A 208 2.02 -2.58 6.96
N LEU A 209 1.71 -3.63 6.20
CA LEU A 209 1.06 -3.50 4.92
C LEU A 209 -0.45 -3.66 5.10
N ILE A 210 -1.20 -2.65 4.68
CA ILE A 210 -2.67 -2.59 4.77
C ILE A 210 -3.26 -2.97 3.40
N PRO A 211 -4.23 -3.91 3.34
CA PRO A 211 -4.84 -4.30 2.08
C PRO A 211 -5.77 -3.21 1.51
N PRO A 212 -6.03 -3.22 0.19
CA PRO A 212 -6.85 -2.20 -0.48
C PRO A 212 -8.30 -2.16 0.02
N PHE A 213 -8.77 -3.25 0.63
CA PHE A 213 -10.17 -3.40 0.95
C PHE A 213 -10.59 -2.91 2.33
N GLU A 214 -9.65 -2.60 3.22
CA GLU A 214 -10.00 -2.18 4.58
C GLU A 214 -10.63 -0.78 4.59
N THR A 215 -11.76 -0.66 5.29
CA THR A 215 -12.56 0.56 5.40
C THR A 215 -12.29 1.26 6.71
N PHE A 216 -12.15 2.58 6.66
CA PHE A 216 -11.83 3.41 7.81
C PHE A 216 -12.84 4.54 7.98
N GLU A 217 -13.16 4.87 9.23
CA GLU A 217 -13.83 6.09 9.61
C GLU A 217 -12.77 7.16 9.93
N VAL A 218 -12.95 8.37 9.40
CA VAL A 218 -12.13 9.54 9.73
C VAL A 218 -12.56 10.06 11.10
N ILE A 219 -11.70 9.91 12.10
CA ILE A 219 -12.00 10.31 13.48
C ILE A 219 -11.39 11.67 13.86
N LYS A 220 -10.44 12.18 13.07
CA LYS A 220 -9.84 13.50 13.26
C LYS A 220 -9.14 13.99 11.99
N VAL A 221 -9.31 15.28 11.69
CA VAL A 221 -8.51 16.01 10.72
C VAL A 221 -7.93 17.24 11.41
N GLY A 222 -6.61 17.39 11.40
CA GLY A 222 -5.89 18.47 12.06
C GLY A 222 -4.87 19.13 11.13
N GLN A 223 -4.59 20.40 11.39
CA GLN A 223 -3.49 21.16 10.78
C GLN A 223 -2.62 21.68 11.92
N GLU A 224 -1.35 21.32 11.92
CA GLU A 224 -0.38 21.78 12.93
C GLU A 224 0.46 22.91 12.32
N GLY A 225 0.14 24.14 12.75
CA GLY A 225 0.94 25.31 12.43
C GLY A 225 2.35 25.20 12.99
N ARG A 226 3.40 25.43 12.20
CA ARG A 226 4.75 25.61 12.78
C ARG A 226 4.71 26.87 13.65
N LYS A 227 4.66 26.68 14.99
CA LYS A 227 4.80 27.78 15.94
C LYS A 227 6.24 28.32 15.90
N GLY A 228 6.39 29.47 15.26
CA GLY A 228 7.59 30.30 15.37
C GLY A 228 8.57 30.13 14.22
N GLU A 229 8.30 30.78 13.10
CA GLU A 229 9.25 31.56 12.28
C GLU A 229 8.44 32.17 11.12
N ASP A 230 8.87 33.33 10.64
CA ASP A 230 8.18 34.18 9.67
C ASP A 230 7.51 33.42 8.50
N PRO A 231 6.36 33.90 7.98
CA PRO A 231 5.64 33.23 6.91
C PRO A 231 6.43 33.32 5.59
N ALA A 232 7.27 32.32 5.32
CA ALA A 232 7.75 32.05 3.98
C ALA A 232 6.59 31.47 3.14
N PRO A 233 6.35 31.92 1.89
CA PRO A 233 5.07 31.68 1.20
C PRO A 233 4.79 30.24 0.71
N LEU A 234 5.62 29.26 1.07
CA LEU A 234 5.63 27.93 0.42
C LEU A 234 5.86 26.75 1.36
N HIS A 235 5.83 26.96 2.67
CA HIS A 235 5.98 25.85 3.63
C HIS A 235 4.62 25.57 4.28
N TRP A 236 4.03 24.44 3.91
CA TRP A 236 2.71 24.03 4.36
C TRP A 236 2.76 23.58 5.82
N ASP A 237 1.75 23.95 6.61
CA ASP A 237 1.52 23.37 7.94
C ASP A 237 1.29 21.86 7.82
N LEU A 238 1.79 21.07 8.76
CA LEU A 238 1.65 19.61 8.78
C LEU A 238 0.16 19.23 8.88
N GLN A 239 -0.37 18.45 7.92
CA GLN A 239 -1.70 17.85 8.03
C GLN A 239 -1.63 16.52 8.79
N GLN A 240 -2.52 16.32 9.75
CA GLN A 240 -2.70 15.03 10.42
C GLN A 240 -4.12 14.50 10.21
N ILE A 241 -4.24 13.24 9.80
CA ILE A 241 -5.52 12.55 9.63
C ILE A 241 -5.49 11.28 10.46
N GLN A 242 -6.48 11.11 11.34
CA GLN A 242 -6.63 9.89 12.13
C GLN A 242 -7.75 9.04 11.58
N LEU A 243 -7.44 7.77 11.34
CA LEU A 243 -8.32 6.77 10.77
C LEU A 243 -8.48 5.61 11.75
N ARG A 244 -9.70 5.13 11.91
CA ARG A 244 -10.00 3.92 12.68
C ARG A 244 -10.80 2.97 11.80
N VAL A 245 -10.60 1.66 11.94
CA VAL A 245 -11.46 0.66 11.27
C VAL A 245 -12.93 1.03 11.46
N ALA A 246 -13.67 1.15 10.35
CA ALA A 246 -15.09 1.45 10.37
C ALA A 246 -15.87 0.25 10.95
N ALA A 247 -16.89 0.53 11.77
CA ALA A 247 -17.80 -0.52 12.22
C ALA A 247 -18.59 -1.07 11.02
N ARG A 248 -18.85 -2.38 11.03
CA ARG A 248 -19.75 -3.01 10.06
C ARG A 248 -21.21 -2.68 10.35
#